data_AF-A0A7J0C4L9-F1
#
_entry.id   AF-A0A7J0C4L9-F1
#
_cell.length_a   1.000
_cell.length_b   1.000
_cell.length_c   1.000
_cell.angle_alpha   90.00
_cell.angle_beta   90.00
_cell.angle_gamma   90.00
#
_symmetry.space_group_name_H-M   'P 1'
#
loop_
_entity.id
_entity.type
_entity.pdbx_description
1 polymer ?
#
loop_
_entity_poly.entity_id
_entity_poly.type
_entity_poly.pdbx_seq_one_letter_code
_entity_poly.pdbx_strand_id
1 'polypeptide(L)' 'MQLYTADHFEGRPFGPCAGIALETQHFPDSPNRPEFPSTVLRPGEEFVSTTVYGFSVR' A
#
# COMPACT_ATOMS: atom_id res chain seq x y z
N MET A 1 -4.17 3.46 -3.33
CA MET A 1 -2.74 3.59 -2.95
C MET A 1 -2.68 4.34 -1.64
N GLN A 2 -1.95 3.79 -0.67
CA GLN A 2 -1.57 4.50 0.55
C GLN A 2 -0.14 5.00 0.41
N LEU A 3 0.12 6.18 0.98
CA LEU A 3 1.42 6.85 0.96
C LEU A 3 1.80 7.17 2.40
N TYR A 4 3.00 6.78 2.79
CA TYR A 4 3.60 7.16 4.05
C TYR A 4 4.95 7.82 3.79
N THR A 5 5.25 8.88 4.53
CA THR A 5 6.46 9.71 4.37
C THR A 5 7.49 9.44 5.46
N ALA A 6 7.43 8.28 6.12
CA ALA A 6 8.35 7.91 7.20
C ALA A 6 8.40 8.91 8.38
N ASP A 7 7.35 9.70 8.61
CA ASP A 7 7.33 10.76 9.65
C ASP A 7 7.64 10.25 11.06
N HIS A 8 7.30 8.99 11.35
CA HIS A 8 7.48 8.35 12.66
C HIS A 8 8.63 7.32 12.66
N PHE A 9 9.53 7.40 11.69
CA PHE A 9 10.66 6.47 11.62
C PHE A 9 11.81 6.93 12.53
N GLU A 10 11.98 6.24 13.66
CA GLU A 10 12.99 6.57 14.68
C GLU A 10 14.26 5.67 14.60
N GLY A 11 14.33 4.81 13.58
CA GLY A 11 15.41 3.83 13.41
C GLY A 11 16.67 4.42 12.76
N ARG A 12 17.74 4.64 13.53
CA ARG A 12 19.03 5.06 12.96
C ARG A 12 19.57 3.99 11.97
N PRO A 13 20.08 4.39 10.79
CA PRO A 13 20.53 5.74 10.40
C PRO A 13 19.45 6.65 9.79
N PHE A 14 18.20 6.21 9.67
CA PHE A 14 17.15 6.97 8.99
C PHE A 14 16.27 7.73 9.99
N GLY A 15 15.95 8.99 9.68
CA GLY A 15 15.05 9.82 10.49
C GLY A 15 13.71 10.05 9.79
N PRO A 16 12.87 10.92 10.36
CA PRO A 16 11.65 11.39 9.72
C PRO A 16 11.89 11.87 8.28
N CYS A 17 10.96 11.56 7.37
CA CYS A 17 11.04 11.94 5.96
C CYS A 17 12.21 11.33 5.16
N ALA A 18 12.94 10.35 5.71
CA ALA A 18 14.07 9.73 5.01
C ALA A 18 13.66 8.78 3.86
N GLY A 19 12.37 8.55 3.67
CA GLY A 19 11.86 7.69 2.61
C GLY A 19 10.35 7.82 2.44
N ILE A 20 9.84 7.13 1.42
CA ILE A 20 8.40 7.00 1.16
C ILE A 20 8.02 5.52 1.02
N ALA A 21 6.86 5.15 1.54
CA ALA A 21 6.21 3.89 1.25
C ALA A 21 5.07 4.13 0.25
N LEU A 22 5.10 3.39 -0.86
CA LEU A 22 4.08 3.42 -1.91
C LEU A 22 3.30 2.10 -1.89
N GLU A 23 2.16 2.07 -1.19
CA GLU A 23 1.41 0.85 -0.90
C GLU A 23 0.16 0.75 -1.79
N THR A 24 0.27 0.03 -2.89
CA THR A 24 -0.87 -0.33 -3.75
C THR A 24 -1.68 -1.45 -3.09
N GLN A 25 -2.88 -1.11 -2.64
CA GLN A 25 -3.80 -2.05 -2.04
C GLN A 25 -5.25 -1.57 -2.15
N HIS A 26 -6.17 -2.42 -1.68
CA HIS A 26 -7.56 -2.06 -1.43
C HIS A 26 -7.67 -0.99 -0.33
N PHE A 27 -8.87 -0.47 -0.09
CA PHE A 27 -9.05 0.48 1.00
C PHE A 27 -8.78 -0.22 2.34
N PRO A 28 -8.03 0.43 3.27
CA PRO A 28 -7.56 -0.22 4.49
C PRO A 28 -8.70 -0.68 5.40
N ASP A 29 -9.84 0.00 5.34
CA ASP A 29 -11.02 -0.27 6.16
C ASP A 29 -12.12 -1.02 5.40
N SER A 30 -11.83 -1.57 4.21
CA SER A 30 -12.80 -2.33 3.39
C SER A 30 -13.56 -3.43 4.16
N PRO A 31 -12.95 -4.21 5.06
CA PRO A 31 -13.68 -5.23 5.82
C PRO A 31 -14.75 -4.66 6.78
N ASN A 32 -14.57 -3.43 7.28
CA ASN A 32 -15.46 -2.83 8.28
C ASN A 32 -16.44 -1.80 7.68
N ARG A 33 -16.31 -1.50 6.39
CA ARG A 33 -17.10 -0.50 5.66
C ARG A 33 -17.86 -1.19 4.53
N PRO A 34 -19.13 -1.61 4.74
CA PRO A 34 -19.92 -2.29 3.73
C PRO A 34 -20.07 -1.52 2.40
N GLU A 35 -19.93 -0.20 2.44
CA GLU A 35 -19.93 0.68 1.28
C GLU A 35 -18.63 0.67 0.47
N PHE A 36 -17.54 0.12 1.01
CA PHE A 36 -16.26 -0.03 0.30
C PHE A 36 -16.24 -1.33 -0.51
N PRO A 37 -15.43 -1.40 -1.58
CA PRO A 37 -15.19 -2.66 -2.29
C PRO A 37 -14.71 -3.75 -1.33
N SER A 38 -15.36 -4.91 -1.38
CA SER A 38 -15.00 -6.07 -0.56
C SER A 38 -13.60 -6.59 -0.93
N THR A 39 -12.87 -7.07 0.06
CA THR A 39 -11.58 -7.74 -0.09
C THR A 39 -11.67 -9.26 0.09
N VAL A 40 -12.88 -9.81 0.23
CA VAL A 40 -13.09 -11.25 0.42
C VAL A 40 -12.81 -12.00 -0.86
N LEU A 41 -11.85 -12.92 -0.81
CA LEU A 41 -11.64 -13.94 -1.84
C LEU A 41 -12.32 -15.25 -1.41
N ARG A 42 -13.24 -15.76 -2.23
CA ARG A 42 -13.98 -17.00 -1.97
C ARG A 42 -13.30 -18.21 -2.62
N PRO A 43 -13.59 -19.44 -2.16
CA PRO A 43 -13.08 -20.65 -2.81
C PRO A 43 -13.38 -20.68 -4.30
N GLY A 44 -12.36 -20.93 -5.12
CA GLY A 44 -12.47 -20.97 -6.58
C GLY A 44 -12.28 -19.61 -7.27
N GLU A 45 -12.22 -18.50 -6.53
CA GLU A 45 -11.86 -17.20 -7.07
C GLU A 45 -10.33 -17.05 -7.15
N GLU A 46 -9.87 -16.33 -8.16
CA GLU A 46 -8.46 -15.98 -8.34
C GLU A 46 -8.22 -14.54 -7.89
N PHE A 47 -7.22 -14.36 -7.02
CA PHE A 47 -6.75 -13.03 -6.67
C PHE A 47 -5.62 -12.61 -7.60
N VAL A 48 -5.80 -11.46 -8.27
CA VAL A 48 -4.79 -10.87 -9.15
C VAL A 48 -4.50 -9.45 -8.71
N SER A 49 -3.22 -9.13 -8.53
CA SER A 49 -2.75 -7.78 -8.23
C SER A 49 -1.37 -7.57 -8.84
N THR A 50 -1.16 -6.41 -9.46
CA THR A 50 0.09 -6.07 -10.14
C THR A 50 0.51 -4.66 -9.75
N THR A 51 1.77 -4.50 -9.37
CA THR A 51 2.40 -3.21 -9.11
C THR A 51 3.62 -3.07 -9.99
N VAL A 52 3.73 -1.97 -10.72
CA VAL A 52 4.84 -1.72 -11.65
C VAL A 52 5.51 -0.41 -11.28
N TYR A 53 6.82 -0.47 -10.99
CA TYR A 53 7.66 0.71 -10.86
C TYR A 53 8.52 0.85 -12.12
N GLY A 54 8.29 1.94 -12.86
CA GLY A 54 9.09 2.30 -14.02
C GLY A 54 10.08 3.40 -13.65
N PHE A 55 11.37 3.16 -13.90
CA PHE A 55 12.44 4.13 -13.67
C PHE A 55 13.10 4.50 -14.98
N SER A 56 13.55 5.74 -15.08
CA SER A 56 14.37 6.23 -16.17
C SER A 56 15.40 7.23 -15.63
N VAL A 57 16.43 7.48 -16.41
CA VAL A 57 17.38 8.56 -16.18
C VAL A 57 17.14 9.64 -17.23
N ARG A 58 17.52 10.87 -16.92
CA ARG A 58 17.50 11.99 -17.87
C ARG A 58 18.88 12.19 -18.48
#